data_AF-A0A1F3T1B0-F1
#
_entry.id   AF-A0A1F3T1B0-F1
#
_cell.length_a   1.000
_cell.length_b   1.000
_cell.length_c   1.000
_cell.angle_alpha   90.00
_cell.angle_beta   90.00
_cell.angle_gamma   90.00
#
_symmetry.space_group_name_H-M   'P 1'
#
loop_
_entity.id
_entity.type
_entity.pdbx_description
1 polymer ?
#
loop_
_entity_poly.entity_id
_entity_poly.type
_entity_poly.pdbx_seq_one_letter_code
_entity_poly.pdbx_strand_id
1 'polypeptide(L)'
;MSVSKFIFIIFFIIFTSCGQNHDLEDYGDITQSPGGINLTLPAEHVGGWARSQCLVCHNASLNIHRGKNSYIDVDELNRVIEKNGESKYCMKCHSPNGAN
;
A
#
# COMPACT_ATOMS: atom_id res chain seq x y z
N MET A 1 -35.16 21.09 -22.19
CA MET A 1 -34.40 19.82 -22.05
C MET A 1 -35.33 18.79 -21.44
N SER A 2 -35.51 17.60 -22.03
CA SER A 2 -36.40 16.58 -21.44
C SER A 2 -35.82 16.05 -20.13
N VAL A 3 -36.66 15.76 -19.14
CA VAL A 3 -36.27 15.18 -17.83
C VAL A 3 -35.37 13.95 -18.02
N SER A 4 -35.63 13.16 -19.06
CA SER A 4 -34.83 11.99 -19.43
C SER A 4 -33.38 12.33 -19.82
N LYS A 5 -33.15 13.46 -20.50
CA LYS A 5 -31.81 13.93 -20.87
C LYS A 5 -31.03 14.42 -19.65
N PHE A 6 -31.71 14.97 -18.65
CA PHE A 6 -31.09 15.47 -17.43
C PHE A 6 -30.61 14.32 -16.53
N ILE A 7 -31.41 13.25 -16.40
CA ILE A 7 -31.04 12.03 -15.67
C ILE A 7 -29.81 11.38 -16.30
N PHE A 8 -29.74 11.31 -17.64
CA PHE A 8 -28.62 10.69 -18.35
C PHE A 8 -27.30 11.44 -18.11
N ILE A 9 -27.33 12.77 -18.07
CA ILE A 9 -26.16 13.61 -17.80
C ILE A 9 -25.70 13.45 -16.35
N ILE A 10 -26.62 13.42 -15.40
CA ILE A 10 -26.29 13.16 -13.99
C ILE A 10 -25.64 11.78 -13.84
N PHE A 11 -26.20 10.75 -14.50
CA PHE A 11 -25.63 9.41 -14.48
C PHE A 11 -24.20 9.41 -15.03
N PHE A 12 -23.93 10.14 -16.12
CA PHE A 12 -22.61 10.23 -16.73
C PHE A 12 -21.57 10.93 -15.84
N ILE A 13 -21.97 11.99 -15.12
CA ILE A 13 -21.06 12.73 -14.22
C ILE A 13 -20.59 11.84 -13.06
N ILE A 14 -21.45 10.96 -12.54
CA ILE A 14 -21.11 10.08 -11.42
C ILE A 14 -20.01 9.06 -11.80
N PHE A 15 -19.90 8.66 -13.08
CA PHE A 15 -18.84 7.75 -13.53
C PHE A 15 -17.49 8.41 -13.83
N THR A 16 -17.42 9.74 -13.88
CA THR A 16 -16.16 10.46 -14.15
C THR A 16 -15.34 10.76 -12.89
N SER A 17 -15.86 10.45 -11.70
CA SER A 17 -15.18 10.68 -10.41
C SER A 17 -14.23 9.55 -9.99
N CYS A 18 -13.69 8.78 -10.94
CA CYS A 18 -12.63 7.82 -10.65
C CYS A 18 -11.30 8.59 -10.50
N GLY A 19 -11.09 9.15 -9.31
CA GLY A 19 -9.90 9.93 -8.98
C GLY A 19 -8.64 9.09 -9.07
N GLN A 20 -7.66 9.56 -9.86
CA GLN A 20 -6.34 8.94 -10.03
C GLN A 20 -5.38 9.25 -8.86
N ASN A 21 -5.84 9.11 -7.62
CA ASN A 21 -4.94 9.28 -6.48
C ASN A 21 -4.71 7.90 -5.84
N HIS A 22 -3.71 7.19 -6.38
CA HIS A 22 -3.27 5.89 -5.86
C HIS A 22 -2.22 6.03 -4.76
N ASP A 23 -2.12 7.18 -4.10
CA ASP A 23 -1.37 7.27 -2.85
C ASP A 23 -2.25 6.69 -1.73
N LEU A 24 -2.31 5.35 -1.69
CA LEU A 24 -3.26 4.63 -0.85
C LEU A 24 -2.76 4.41 0.58
N GLU A 25 -1.48 4.65 0.85
CA GLU A 25 -0.88 4.45 2.17
C GLU A 25 0.22 5.49 2.47
N ASP A 26 -0.17 6.76 2.63
CA ASP A 26 0.69 7.79 3.23
C ASP A 26 0.67 7.63 4.76
N TYR A 27 1.71 6.97 5.29
CA TYR A 27 1.91 6.77 6.73
C TYR A 27 2.63 7.93 7.41
N GLY A 28 2.83 9.04 6.70
CA GLY A 28 3.71 10.11 7.13
C GLY A 28 5.18 9.68 7.16
N ASP A 29 6.00 10.51 7.80
CA ASP A 29 7.40 10.20 8.00
C ASP A 29 7.56 9.16 9.12
N ILE A 30 7.65 7.88 8.74
CA ILE A 30 7.82 6.76 9.67
C ILE A 30 9.09 6.87 10.53
N THR A 31 10.07 7.70 10.13
CA THR A 31 11.26 7.97 10.95
C THR A 31 10.95 8.82 12.20
N GLN A 32 9.78 9.47 12.23
CA GLN A 32 9.28 10.23 13.39
C GLN A 32 8.58 9.35 14.43
N SER A 33 8.34 8.06 14.14
CA SER A 33 7.83 7.12 15.14
C SER A 33 8.89 6.86 16.23
N PRO A 34 8.51 6.56 17.48
CA PRO A 34 9.46 6.19 18.53
C PRO A 34 10.48 5.12 18.13
N GLY A 35 10.10 4.17 17.27
CA GLY A 35 10.99 3.14 16.71
C GLY A 35 11.66 3.50 15.37
N GLY A 36 11.25 4.59 14.72
CA GLY A 36 11.65 4.91 13.36
C GLY A 36 11.22 3.84 12.36
N ILE A 37 12.17 3.30 11.59
CA ILE A 37 11.90 2.23 10.61
C ILE A 37 11.71 0.86 11.30
N ASN A 38 12.12 0.72 12.57
CA ASN A 38 11.97 -0.49 13.36
C ASN A 38 11.00 -0.23 14.51
N LEU A 39 9.72 -0.55 14.30
CA LEU A 39 8.65 -0.22 15.23
C LEU A 39 8.84 -0.98 16.55
N THR A 40 8.74 -0.25 17.66
CA THR A 40 9.05 -0.75 19.01
C THR A 40 7.82 -0.84 19.92
N LEU A 41 6.71 -0.21 19.53
CA LEU A 41 5.46 -0.15 20.27
C LEU A 41 4.31 -0.75 19.45
N PRO A 42 3.48 -1.63 20.01
CA PRO A 42 2.31 -2.19 19.32
C PRO A 42 1.35 -1.14 18.73
N ALA A 43 1.29 0.05 19.33
CA ALA A 43 0.48 1.15 18.85
C ALA A 43 0.93 1.71 17.48
N GLU A 44 2.20 1.53 17.10
CA GLU A 44 2.74 2.01 15.82
C GLU A 44 2.23 1.20 14.63
N HIS A 45 1.78 -0.04 14.84
CA HIS A 45 1.26 -0.89 13.76
C HIS A 45 0.19 -1.89 14.25
N VAL A 46 -0.86 -1.39 14.91
CA VAL A 46 -1.87 -2.21 15.60
C VAL A 46 -2.42 -3.38 14.76
N GLY A 47 -2.69 -3.15 13.48
CA GLY A 47 -3.23 -4.18 12.58
C GLY A 47 -2.21 -5.24 12.15
N GLY A 48 -0.93 -4.88 12.04
CA GLY A 48 0.14 -5.73 11.53
C GLY A 48 1.18 -6.17 12.56
N TRP A 49 1.09 -5.72 13.81
CA TRP A 49 2.09 -5.97 14.84
C TRP A 49 2.36 -7.46 15.02
N ALA A 50 3.64 -7.82 14.96
CA ALA A 50 4.18 -9.17 15.07
C ALA A 50 3.64 -10.15 14.02
N ARG A 51 3.17 -9.66 12.86
CA ARG A 51 2.69 -10.50 11.76
C ARG A 51 3.69 -10.54 10.61
N SER A 52 3.82 -11.70 9.99
CA SER A 52 4.64 -11.88 8.79
C SER A 52 3.83 -11.78 7.50
N GLN A 53 2.50 -11.81 7.58
CA GLN A 53 1.59 -11.78 6.43
C GLN A 53 1.35 -10.35 5.95
N CYS A 54 2.41 -9.64 5.55
CA CYS A 54 2.36 -8.23 5.20
C CYS A 54 1.35 -7.93 4.07
N LEU A 55 1.27 -8.81 3.06
CA LEU A 55 0.42 -8.55 1.88
C LEU A 55 -1.07 -8.77 2.10
N VAL A 56 -1.48 -9.22 3.29
CA VAL A 56 -2.90 -9.22 3.69
C VAL A 56 -3.45 -7.80 3.73
N CYS A 57 -2.60 -6.83 4.09
CA CYS A 57 -2.98 -5.42 4.17
C CYS A 57 -2.26 -4.56 3.12
N HIS A 58 -0.97 -4.82 2.86
CA HIS A 58 -0.15 -4.02 1.96
C HIS A 58 -0.09 -4.61 0.56
N ASN A 59 -0.63 -3.93 -0.44
CA ASN A 59 -0.59 -4.42 -1.81
C ASN A 59 0.76 -4.10 -2.47
N ALA A 60 1.57 -5.13 -2.78
CA ALA A 60 2.85 -4.95 -3.48
C ALA A 60 2.73 -4.25 -4.85
N SER A 61 1.70 -4.63 -5.60
CA SER A 61 1.41 -4.10 -6.92
C SER A 61 0.92 -2.65 -6.92
N LEU A 62 0.60 -2.06 -5.77
CA LEU A 62 0.02 -0.71 -5.72
C LEU A 62 0.65 0.23 -4.69
N ASN A 63 1.11 -0.27 -3.53
CA ASN A 63 1.30 0.59 -2.35
C ASN A 63 2.71 0.61 -1.76
N ILE A 64 3.56 -0.39 -2.03
CA ILE A 64 4.89 -0.50 -1.39
C ILE A 64 6.04 -0.45 -2.40
N HIS A 65 7.18 0.11 -2.00
CA HIS A 65 8.42 0.23 -2.79
C HIS A 65 8.33 1.00 -4.12
N ARG A 66 7.33 1.89 -4.25
CA ARG A 66 7.11 2.69 -5.48
C ARG A 66 7.68 4.10 -5.44
N GLY A 67 8.10 4.58 -4.28
CA GLY A 67 8.67 5.91 -4.12
C GLY A 67 10.04 6.04 -4.81
N LYS A 68 10.39 7.28 -5.20
CA LYS A 68 11.66 7.63 -5.87
C LYS A 68 12.92 7.15 -5.14
N ASN A 69 12.84 7.00 -3.81
CA ASN A 69 13.96 6.59 -2.96
C ASN A 69 13.93 5.08 -2.61
N SER A 70 13.04 4.31 -3.25
CA SER A 70 13.04 2.86 -3.10
C SER A 70 14.26 2.26 -3.80
N TYR A 71 15.00 1.41 -3.09
CA TYR A 71 16.16 0.69 -3.63
C TYR A 71 15.79 -0.67 -4.25
N ILE A 72 14.50 -1.02 -4.26
CA ILE A 72 13.99 -2.28 -4.77
C ILE A 72 13.36 -2.05 -6.15
N ASP A 73 13.71 -2.92 -7.11
CA ASP A 73 13.03 -3.02 -8.40
C ASP A 73 11.61 -3.55 -8.20
N VAL A 74 10.61 -2.70 -8.49
CA VAL A 74 9.20 -3.01 -8.25
C VAL A 74 8.67 -4.10 -9.20
N ASP A 75 9.22 -4.20 -10.41
CA ASP A 75 8.75 -5.20 -11.38
C ASP A 75 9.25 -6.59 -10.98
N GLU A 76 10.50 -6.66 -10.51
CA GLU A 76 11.04 -7.91 -9.95
C GLU A 76 10.35 -8.27 -8.63
N LEU A 77 10.04 -7.30 -7.76
CA LEU A 77 9.25 -7.51 -6.54
C LEU A 77 7.92 -8.21 -6.86
N ASN A 78 7.14 -7.65 -7.80
CA ASN A 78 5.83 -8.20 -8.18
C ASN A 78 5.95 -9.63 -8.73
N ARG A 79 6.92 -9.87 -9.62
CA ARG A 79 7.20 -11.21 -10.17
C ARG A 79 7.59 -12.21 -9.11
N VAL A 80 8.43 -11.82 -8.16
CA VAL A 80 8.92 -12.72 -7.12
C VAL A 80 7.82 -13.09 -6.12
N ILE A 81 6.97 -12.12 -5.78
CA ILE A 81 5.78 -12.32 -4.94
C ILE A 81 4.81 -13.30 -5.61
N GLU A 82 4.49 -13.08 -6.88
CA GLU A 82 3.62 -13.96 -7.68
C GLU A 82 4.16 -15.40 -7.71
N LYS A 83 5.48 -15.57 -7.85
CA LYS A 83 6.11 -16.88 -8.01
C LYS A 83 6.39 -17.63 -6.71
N ASN A 84 6.84 -16.95 -5.66
CA ASN A 84 7.46 -17.59 -4.48
C ASN A 84 6.64 -17.50 -3.20
N GLY A 85 5.48 -16.85 -3.25
CA GLY A 85 4.64 -16.61 -2.08
C GLY A 85 4.99 -15.29 -1.41
N GLU A 86 3.92 -14.52 -1.24
CA GLU A 86 3.86 -13.10 -0.90
C GLU A 86 4.69 -12.68 0.31
N SER A 87 4.54 -13.37 1.44
CA SER A 87 5.10 -12.95 2.72
C SER A 87 6.59 -13.28 2.91
N LYS A 88 7.08 -14.36 2.29
CA LYS A 88 8.44 -14.86 2.52
C LYS A 88 9.52 -13.95 1.91
N TYR A 89 9.16 -13.21 0.86
CA TYR A 89 10.07 -12.25 0.25
C TYR A 89 10.31 -11.03 1.15
N CYS A 90 9.23 -10.42 1.66
CA CYS A 90 9.30 -9.24 2.53
C CYS A 90 10.20 -9.48 3.75
N MET A 91 10.08 -10.67 4.35
CA MET A 91 10.83 -11.08 5.53
C MET A 91 12.36 -11.23 5.32
N LYS A 92 12.88 -11.05 4.10
CA LYS A 92 14.33 -11.03 3.85
C LYS A 92 14.98 -9.72 4.29
N CYS A 93 14.25 -8.61 4.18
CA CYS A 93 14.73 -7.27 4.53
C CYS A 93 13.95 -6.68 5.71
N HIS A 94 12.75 -7.20 5.98
CA HIS A 94 11.87 -6.73 7.04
C HIS A 94 11.70 -7.79 8.13
N SER A 95 11.56 -7.32 9.36
CA SER A 95 11.00 -8.06 10.47
C SER A 95 9.47 -7.93 10.49
N PRO A 96 8.76 -8.67 11.35
CA PRO A 96 7.32 -8.51 11.50
C PRO A 96 6.90 -7.12 12.02
N ASN A 97 7.85 -6.28 12.45
CA ASN A 97 7.63 -4.96 13.03
C ASN A 97 8.50 -3.86 12.39
N GLY A 98 9.00 -4.02 11.16
CA GLY A 98 9.79 -2.96 10.51
C GLY A 98 10.95 -3.48 9.69
N ALA A 99 11.91 -2.62 9.32
CA ALA A 99 13.16 -3.09 8.70
C ALA A 99 14.17 -3.58 9.74
N ASN A 100 15.02 -4.52 9.34
CA ASN A 100 16.16 -5.01 10.11
C ASN A 100 17.47 -4.35 9.68
#